data_AF-A0A9N8ZUF7-F1
#
_entry.id   AF-A0A9N8ZUF7-F1
#
_cell.length_a   1.000
_cell.length_b   1.000
_cell.length_c   1.000
_cell.angle_alpha   90.00
_cell.angle_beta   90.00
_cell.angle_gamma   90.00
#
_symmetry.space_group_name_H-M   'P 1'
#
loop_
_entity.id
_entity.type
_entity.pdbx_description
1 polymer ?
#
loop_
_entity_poly.entity_id
_entity_poly.type
_entity_poly.pdbx_seq_one_letter_code
_entity_poly.pdbx_strand_id
1 'polypeptide(L)'
;MSSDKESPPTSIEHTHISVQSEIGVGRQSSPSISEGLSKNQQDINKLTEEMFFKVADYLKGEILATTEDYKLLETMNKVTRERYQEMSKMAQNLVVEMANFQRIYTSFEPYIQQIDEICEQVDFLEKVTNELDEYSKELVVTKMASKLDINASVNSDNVREELSYLRHFLKTVQESIEKIETDVKGLFKSKKDQAHGIRMILMGPPGAGKGTQSPRIKEKFCVCHLATGDMLRSQVAAKTKLGLEAKKIMDAGGLVSDEIMVGMIQNELQNNPECFTKLVLSLCVCCYHVIYYDSFILDGFPRTVPQAEKLDAMLEKDKKKLDHAVELIIDDNLLVSRITGRLIHPSSGRTYHKIFNPPKVPGKDDVTGEPLIQRADDNAETLKKRLATYHKQTAPVVDYYKQKNIWSGVDASQNPE
;
A
#
# COMPACT_ATOMS: atom_id res chain seq x y z
N MET A 1 3.61 -29.45 -34.35
CA MET A 1 2.20 -29.35 -34.73
C MET A 1 2.08 -28.29 -35.79
N SER A 2 1.70 -28.71 -36.98
CA SER A 2 1.52 -27.92 -38.20
C SER A 2 0.49 -26.81 -37.99
N SER A 3 0.79 -25.60 -38.48
CA SER A 3 -0.23 -24.57 -38.71
C SER A 3 -0.05 -24.05 -40.13
N ASP A 4 -1.06 -24.34 -40.94
CA ASP A 4 -1.13 -23.98 -42.34
C ASP A 4 -1.22 -22.46 -42.50
N LYS A 5 -0.44 -21.96 -43.46
CA LYS A 5 -0.51 -20.60 -43.99
C LYS A 5 -1.60 -20.59 -45.06
N GLU A 6 -2.68 -19.86 -44.83
CA GLU A 6 -3.56 -19.40 -45.92
C GLU A 6 -3.57 -17.88 -45.98
N SER A 7 -2.99 -17.37 -47.06
CA SER A 7 -3.06 -16.00 -47.55
C SER A 7 -4.41 -15.77 -48.27
N PRO A 8 -5.09 -14.62 -48.08
CA PRO A 8 -6.32 -14.34 -48.81
C PRO A 8 -6.03 -13.86 -50.24
N PRO A 9 -6.91 -14.14 -51.22
CA PRO A 9 -6.68 -13.82 -52.62
C PRO A 9 -6.98 -12.34 -52.91
N THR A 10 -6.10 -11.77 -53.73
CA THR A 10 -6.20 -10.47 -54.38
C THR A 10 -7.31 -10.42 -55.45
N SER A 11 -7.80 -9.20 -55.68
CA SER A 11 -8.51 -8.68 -56.87
C SER A 11 -9.93 -9.21 -57.18
N ILE A 12 -10.94 -8.35 -56.95
CA ILE A 12 -12.22 -8.39 -57.66
C ILE A 12 -12.29 -7.12 -58.53
N GLU A 13 -12.36 -7.36 -59.84
CA GLU A 13 -12.43 -6.37 -60.91
C GLU A 13 -13.72 -5.53 -60.84
N HIS A 14 -13.61 -4.25 -61.17
CA HIS A 14 -14.74 -3.36 -61.42
C HIS A 14 -15.55 -3.84 -62.63
N THR A 15 -16.70 -4.46 -62.40
CA THR A 15 -17.68 -4.76 -63.45
C THR A 15 -18.69 -3.61 -63.52
N HIS A 16 -18.55 -2.79 -64.56
CA HIS A 16 -19.56 -1.82 -64.98
C HIS A 16 -20.83 -2.57 -65.43
N ILE A 17 -21.94 -2.43 -64.71
CA ILE A 17 -23.26 -2.85 -65.19
C ILE A 17 -23.93 -1.63 -65.82
N SER A 18 -23.90 -1.57 -67.15
CA SER A 18 -24.72 -0.66 -67.95
C SER A 18 -26.08 -1.32 -68.17
N VAL A 19 -27.17 -0.67 -67.73
CA VAL A 19 -28.53 -1.11 -68.03
C VAL A 19 -29.04 -0.32 -69.24
N GLN A 20 -29.11 -0.97 -70.40
CA GLN A 20 -29.83 -0.48 -71.58
C GLN A 20 -31.32 -0.72 -71.42
N SER A 21 -32.13 0.32 -71.64
CA SER A 21 -33.59 0.24 -71.70
C SER A 21 -34.06 0.11 -73.15
N GLU A 22 -34.50 -1.08 -73.56
CA GLU A 22 -35.32 -1.26 -74.76
C GLU A 22 -36.76 -1.58 -74.35
N ILE A 23 -37.70 -0.68 -74.68
CA ILE A 23 -39.14 -0.94 -74.59
C ILE A 23 -39.71 -0.79 -76.01
N GLY A 24 -40.05 -1.93 -76.62
CA GLY A 24 -40.75 -2.01 -77.90
C GLY A 24 -42.23 -1.66 -77.76
N VAL A 25 -42.70 -0.77 -78.62
CA VAL A 25 -44.08 -0.28 -78.71
C VAL A 25 -44.91 -1.18 -79.64
N GLY A 26 -46.08 -1.65 -79.17
CA GLY A 26 -47.13 -2.24 -80.00
C GLY A 26 -48.49 -1.61 -79.67
N ARG A 27 -49.09 -0.90 -80.63
CA ARG A 27 -50.42 -0.24 -80.56
C ARG A 27 -51.53 -1.12 -81.11
N GLN A 28 -52.74 -1.02 -80.55
CA GLN A 28 -54.09 -1.04 -81.19
C GLN A 28 -55.15 -0.84 -80.06
N SER A 29 -55.83 0.30 -79.87
CA SER A 29 -56.95 0.99 -80.57
C SER A 29 -58.31 0.92 -79.82
N SER A 30 -58.71 2.07 -79.24
CA SER A 30 -60.07 2.63 -79.00
C SER A 30 -61.00 2.06 -77.89
N PRO A 31 -62.01 2.83 -77.38
CA PRO A 31 -61.89 4.07 -76.58
C PRO A 31 -62.73 4.04 -75.25
N SER A 32 -62.54 5.08 -74.42
CA SER A 32 -63.44 5.56 -73.34
C SER A 32 -63.60 4.78 -72.01
N ILE A 33 -62.51 4.49 -71.27
CA ILE A 33 -62.47 4.42 -69.78
C ILE A 33 -61.08 4.91 -69.25
N SER A 34 -60.35 5.74 -70.02
CA SER A 34 -58.90 5.87 -69.84
C SER A 34 -58.42 6.95 -68.87
N GLU A 35 -59.26 7.90 -68.46
CA GLU A 35 -58.79 9.04 -67.65
C GLU A 35 -58.73 8.75 -66.15
N GLY A 36 -59.62 7.92 -65.62
CA GLY A 36 -59.62 7.51 -64.20
C GLY A 36 -58.58 6.41 -63.88
N LEU A 37 -58.36 5.47 -64.80
CA LEU A 37 -57.39 4.37 -64.66
C LEU A 37 -55.93 4.85 -64.86
N SER A 38 -55.72 5.86 -65.70
CA SER A 38 -54.39 6.46 -65.96
C SER A 38 -53.81 7.17 -64.74
N LYS A 39 -54.63 7.95 -64.01
CA LYS A 39 -54.21 8.62 -62.77
C LYS A 39 -53.86 7.63 -61.67
N ASN A 40 -54.69 6.61 -61.45
CA ASN A 40 -54.40 5.58 -60.46
C ASN A 40 -53.12 4.82 -60.79
N GLN A 41 -52.85 4.53 -62.08
CA GLN A 41 -51.60 3.87 -62.47
C GLN A 41 -50.38 4.77 -62.27
N GLN A 42 -50.50 6.08 -62.54
CA GLN A 42 -49.44 7.05 -62.28
C GLN A 42 -49.17 7.21 -60.78
N ASP A 43 -50.22 7.26 -59.95
CA ASP A 43 -50.10 7.34 -58.50
C ASP A 43 -49.47 6.07 -57.91
N ILE A 44 -49.86 4.89 -58.40
CA ILE A 44 -49.23 3.60 -58.00
C ILE A 44 -47.75 3.58 -58.37
N ASN A 45 -47.39 4.02 -59.58
CA ASN A 45 -45.99 4.06 -60.01
C ASN A 45 -45.17 5.03 -59.15
N LYS A 46 -45.73 6.19 -58.83
CA LYS A 46 -45.08 7.19 -57.95
C LYS A 46 -44.91 6.67 -56.53
N LEU A 47 -45.93 6.04 -55.95
CA LEU A 47 -45.85 5.39 -54.63
C LEU A 47 -44.82 4.26 -54.63
N THR A 48 -44.72 3.52 -55.73
CA THR A 48 -43.75 2.44 -55.88
C THR A 48 -42.32 2.99 -55.95
N GLU A 49 -42.08 4.05 -56.72
CA GLU A 49 -40.79 4.76 -56.73
C GLU A 49 -40.42 5.32 -55.36
N GLU A 50 -41.37 5.95 -54.66
CA GLU A 50 -41.14 6.45 -53.30
C GLU A 50 -40.83 5.32 -52.31
N MET A 51 -41.51 4.17 -52.44
CA MET A 51 -41.22 2.99 -51.63
C MET A 51 -39.80 2.46 -51.89
N PHE A 52 -39.41 2.31 -53.15
CA PHE A 52 -38.05 1.87 -53.50
C PHE A 52 -36.98 2.85 -53.01
N PHE A 53 -37.25 4.15 -53.10
CA PHE A 53 -36.33 5.17 -52.60
C PHE A 53 -36.16 5.07 -51.08
N LYS A 54 -37.26 4.94 -50.33
CA LYS A 54 -37.21 4.78 -48.87
C LYS A 54 -36.53 3.49 -48.42
N VAL A 55 -36.75 2.38 -49.12
CA VAL A 55 -36.08 1.10 -48.84
C VAL A 55 -34.59 1.20 -49.14
N ALA A 56 -34.21 1.84 -50.26
CA ALA A 56 -32.81 2.07 -50.59
C ALA A 56 -32.10 2.97 -49.57
N ASP A 57 -32.77 4.03 -49.10
CA ASP A 57 -32.22 4.92 -48.08
C ASP A 57 -32.07 4.23 -46.72
N TYR A 58 -33.05 3.41 -46.32
CA TYR A 58 -32.96 2.55 -45.14
C TYR A 58 -31.77 1.58 -45.23
N LEU A 59 -31.66 0.82 -46.34
CA LEU A 59 -30.56 -0.13 -46.54
C LEU A 59 -29.20 0.56 -46.54
N LYS A 60 -29.11 1.76 -47.12
CA LYS A 60 -27.90 2.58 -47.09
C LYS A 60 -27.54 2.99 -45.66
N GLY A 61 -28.52 3.38 -44.85
CA GLY A 61 -28.33 3.67 -43.43
C GLY A 61 -27.78 2.48 -42.65
N GLU A 62 -28.38 1.30 -42.84
CA GLU A 62 -27.94 0.05 -42.19
C GLU A 62 -26.52 -0.37 -42.60
N ILE A 63 -26.18 -0.27 -43.89
CA ILE A 63 -24.84 -0.57 -44.39
C ILE A 63 -23.80 0.41 -43.82
N LEU A 64 -24.14 1.69 -43.70
CA LEU A 64 -23.25 2.69 -43.11
C LEU A 64 -23.00 2.43 -41.61
N ALA A 65 -24.06 2.12 -40.86
CA ALA A 65 -23.96 1.80 -39.43
C ALA A 65 -23.08 0.56 -39.21
N THR A 66 -23.36 -0.52 -39.95
CA THR A 66 -22.54 -1.75 -39.87
C THR A 66 -21.09 -1.51 -40.28
N THR A 67 -20.82 -0.64 -41.27
CA THR A 67 -19.45 -0.28 -41.66
C THR A 67 -18.70 0.44 -40.54
N GLU A 68 -19.36 1.35 -39.81
CA GLU A 68 -18.77 2.03 -38.64
C GLU A 68 -18.46 1.02 -37.51
N ASP A 69 -19.36 0.08 -37.25
CA ASP A 69 -19.13 -0.99 -36.26
C ASP A 69 -17.91 -1.85 -36.62
N TYR A 70 -17.73 -2.19 -37.89
CA TYR A 70 -16.55 -2.93 -38.36
C TYR A 70 -15.24 -2.15 -38.18
N LYS A 71 -15.23 -0.82 -38.44
CA LYS A 71 -14.05 0.02 -38.17
C LYS A 71 -13.70 0.09 -36.69
N LEU A 72 -14.73 0.16 -35.84
CA LEU A 72 -14.53 0.13 -34.39
C LEU A 72 -13.90 -1.20 -33.97
N LEU A 73 -14.42 -2.32 -34.49
CA LEU A 73 -13.90 -3.64 -34.21
C LEU A 73 -12.43 -3.82 -34.67
N GLU A 74 -12.08 -3.29 -35.84
CA GLU A 74 -10.71 -3.25 -36.33
C GLU A 74 -9.79 -2.47 -35.38
N THR A 75 -10.24 -1.30 -34.91
CA THR A 75 -9.49 -0.46 -33.97
C THR A 75 -9.30 -1.18 -32.63
N MET A 76 -10.35 -1.81 -32.11
CA MET A 76 -10.28 -2.60 -30.87
C MET A 76 -9.30 -3.77 -31.01
N ASN A 77 -9.32 -4.47 -32.14
CA ASN A 77 -8.39 -5.57 -32.41
C ASN A 77 -6.94 -5.09 -32.49
N LYS A 78 -6.69 -3.92 -33.09
CA LYS A 78 -5.36 -3.31 -33.14
C LYS A 78 -4.84 -2.97 -31.75
N VAL A 79 -5.63 -2.27 -30.94
CA VAL A 79 -5.26 -1.90 -29.56
C VAL A 79 -5.04 -3.16 -28.71
N THR A 80 -5.90 -4.16 -28.87
CA THR A 80 -5.77 -5.45 -28.16
C THR A 80 -4.46 -6.15 -28.52
N ARG A 81 -4.08 -6.17 -29.81
CA ARG A 81 -2.80 -6.72 -30.26
C ARG A 81 -1.61 -6.00 -29.65
N GLU A 82 -1.63 -4.66 -29.62
CA GLU A 82 -0.57 -3.85 -29.00
C GLU A 82 -0.45 -4.17 -27.50
N ARG A 83 -1.57 -4.28 -26.78
CA ARG A 83 -1.59 -4.68 -25.36
C ARG A 83 -1.00 -6.07 -25.12
N TYR A 84 -1.34 -7.05 -25.97
CA TYR A 84 -0.74 -8.39 -25.86
C TYR A 84 0.77 -8.37 -26.12
N GLN A 85 1.26 -7.52 -27.02
CA GLN A 85 2.69 -7.36 -27.26
C GLN A 85 3.41 -6.70 -26.05
N GLU A 86 2.83 -5.67 -25.45
CA GLU A 86 3.35 -5.04 -24.23
C GLU A 86 3.43 -6.05 -23.08
N MET A 87 2.36 -6.82 -22.88
CA MET A 87 2.29 -7.85 -21.83
C MET A 87 3.33 -8.95 -22.05
N SER A 88 3.54 -9.37 -23.29
CA SER A 88 4.58 -10.33 -23.65
C SER A 88 5.98 -9.80 -23.33
N LYS A 89 6.26 -8.53 -23.65
CA LYS A 89 7.54 -7.89 -23.33
C LYS A 89 7.77 -7.78 -21.82
N MET A 90 6.73 -7.45 -21.05
CA MET A 90 6.79 -7.41 -19.59
C MET A 90 7.09 -8.80 -19.00
N ALA A 91 6.43 -9.85 -19.52
CA ALA A 91 6.68 -11.23 -19.09
C ALA A 91 8.14 -11.66 -19.37
N GLN A 92 8.68 -11.30 -20.54
CA GLN A 92 10.09 -11.58 -20.87
C GLN A 92 11.05 -10.88 -19.92
N ASN A 93 10.81 -9.59 -19.62
CA ASN A 93 11.62 -8.85 -18.65
C ASN A 93 11.56 -9.51 -17.26
N LEU A 94 10.38 -9.98 -16.84
CA LEU A 94 10.21 -10.65 -15.56
C LEU A 94 11.05 -11.93 -15.46
N VAL A 95 11.12 -12.71 -16.55
CA VAL A 95 11.95 -13.92 -16.62
C VAL A 95 13.44 -13.57 -16.49
N VAL A 96 13.89 -12.49 -17.12
CA VAL A 96 15.28 -12.02 -17.00
C VAL A 96 15.60 -11.58 -15.57
N GLU A 97 14.72 -10.81 -14.93
CA GLU A 97 14.89 -10.37 -13.54
C GLU A 97 14.87 -11.54 -12.55
N MET A 98 14.00 -12.54 -12.75
CA MET A 98 14.01 -13.76 -11.94
C MET A 98 15.33 -14.52 -12.07
N ALA A 99 15.90 -14.61 -13.28
CA ALA A 99 17.19 -15.24 -13.49
C ALA A 99 18.33 -14.47 -12.79
N ASN A 100 18.29 -13.14 -12.79
CA ASN A 100 19.24 -12.31 -12.05
C ASN A 100 19.10 -12.51 -10.54
N PHE A 101 17.88 -12.52 -10.02
CA PHE A 101 17.61 -12.76 -8.61
C PHE A 101 18.13 -14.13 -8.17
N GLN A 102 17.92 -15.16 -9.00
CA GLN A 102 18.41 -16.50 -8.71
C GLN A 102 19.95 -16.57 -8.69
N ARG A 103 20.64 -15.85 -9.59
CA ARG A 103 22.11 -15.72 -9.52
C ARG A 103 22.58 -15.05 -8.23
N ILE A 104 21.91 -13.98 -7.82
CA ILE A 104 22.22 -13.28 -6.57
C ILE A 104 22.00 -14.25 -5.39
N TYR A 105 20.89 -14.98 -5.36
CA TYR A 105 20.62 -15.97 -4.33
C TYR A 105 21.72 -17.04 -4.26
N THR A 106 22.14 -17.61 -5.39
CA THR A 106 23.24 -18.58 -5.44
C THR A 106 24.57 -17.96 -5.00
N SER A 107 24.79 -16.66 -5.18
CA SER A 107 25.99 -15.98 -4.67
C SER A 107 26.02 -15.87 -3.13
N PHE A 108 24.86 -15.99 -2.47
CA PHE A 108 24.76 -15.99 -1.02
C PHE A 108 24.95 -17.38 -0.38
N GLU A 109 24.78 -18.46 -1.14
CA GLU A 109 24.99 -19.85 -0.70
C GLU A 109 26.30 -20.08 0.11
N PRO A 110 27.48 -19.63 -0.32
CA PRO A 110 28.72 -19.85 0.44
C PRO A 110 28.74 -19.11 1.77
N TYR A 111 28.05 -17.96 1.88
CA TYR A 111 27.96 -17.23 3.15
C TYR A 111 27.01 -17.92 4.11
N ILE A 112 25.94 -18.55 3.61
CA ILE A 112 25.03 -19.37 4.42
C ILE A 112 25.80 -20.58 4.97
N GLN A 113 26.58 -21.26 4.14
CA GLN A 113 27.43 -22.38 4.60
C GLN A 113 28.45 -21.94 5.67
N GLN A 114 29.08 -20.77 5.50
CA GLN A 114 29.99 -20.24 6.53
C GLN A 114 29.28 -19.94 7.85
N ILE A 115 28.03 -19.47 7.80
CA ILE A 115 27.22 -19.24 9.00
C ILE A 115 26.91 -20.58 9.70
N ASP A 116 26.56 -21.61 8.93
CA ASP A 116 26.28 -22.94 9.48
C ASP A 116 27.54 -23.55 10.15
N GLU A 117 28.73 -23.40 9.54
CA GLU A 117 30.01 -23.83 10.14
C GLU A 117 30.29 -23.09 11.46
N ILE A 118 30.01 -21.80 11.53
CA ILE A 118 30.18 -21.01 12.76
C ILE A 118 29.20 -21.48 13.83
N CYS A 119 27.94 -21.79 13.47
CA CYS A 119 26.96 -22.32 14.41
C CYS A 119 27.43 -23.66 15.02
N GLU A 120 27.95 -24.59 14.22
CA GLU A 120 28.50 -25.86 14.72
C GLU A 120 29.66 -25.64 15.70
N GLN A 121 30.55 -24.67 15.42
CA GLN A 121 31.65 -24.33 16.32
C GLN A 121 31.16 -23.75 17.66
N VAL A 122 30.10 -22.94 17.64
CA VAL A 122 29.49 -22.39 18.86
C VAL A 122 28.85 -23.49 19.69
N ASP A 123 28.12 -24.41 19.07
CA ASP A 123 27.51 -25.56 19.76
C ASP A 123 28.58 -26.45 20.42
N PHE A 124 29.73 -26.64 19.74
CA PHE A 124 30.86 -27.34 20.32
C PHE A 124 31.42 -26.60 21.55
N LEU A 125 31.58 -25.27 21.45
CA LEU A 125 32.07 -24.46 22.55
C LEU A 125 31.12 -24.51 23.76
N GLU A 126 29.80 -24.49 23.53
CA GLU A 126 28.80 -24.62 24.58
C GLU A 126 28.91 -25.97 25.31
N LYS A 127 29.11 -27.08 24.58
CA LYS A 127 29.34 -28.40 25.18
C LYS A 127 30.59 -28.43 26.06
N VAL A 128 31.72 -27.91 25.56
CA VAL A 128 32.97 -27.82 26.33
C VAL A 128 32.77 -26.98 27.59
N THR A 129 32.00 -25.89 27.51
CA THR A 129 31.72 -25.03 28.66
C THR A 129 30.89 -25.75 29.72
N ASN A 130 29.89 -26.54 29.30
CA ASN A 130 29.08 -27.36 30.20
C ASN A 130 29.91 -28.46 30.88
N GLU A 131 30.80 -29.13 30.15
CA GLU A 131 31.72 -30.12 30.72
C GLU A 131 32.66 -29.48 31.76
N LEU A 132 33.16 -28.26 31.47
CA LEU A 132 34.02 -27.52 32.39
C LEU A 132 33.27 -27.09 33.67
N ASP A 133 31.99 -26.72 33.55
CA ASP A 133 31.12 -26.41 34.69
C ASP A 133 30.83 -27.64 35.55
N GLU A 134 30.59 -28.80 34.92
CA GLU A 134 30.41 -30.08 35.61
C GLU A 134 31.69 -30.49 36.36
N TYR A 135 32.86 -30.39 35.71
CA TYR A 135 34.15 -30.66 36.34
C TYR A 135 34.42 -29.69 37.50
N SER A 136 34.06 -28.41 37.35
CA SER A 136 34.18 -27.42 38.42
C SER A 136 33.30 -27.75 39.62
N LYS A 137 32.06 -28.21 39.38
CA LYS A 137 31.15 -28.69 40.43
C LYS A 137 31.71 -29.90 41.15
N GLU A 138 32.25 -30.89 40.42
CA GLU A 138 32.89 -32.05 41.03
C GLU A 138 34.08 -31.64 41.90
N LEU A 139 34.97 -30.78 41.41
CA LEU A 139 36.11 -30.25 42.17
C LEU A 139 35.67 -29.57 43.47
N VAL A 140 34.58 -28.78 43.44
CA VAL A 140 34.02 -28.16 44.65
C VAL A 140 33.52 -29.22 45.62
N VAL A 141 32.83 -30.25 45.14
CA VAL A 141 32.34 -31.37 45.96
C VAL A 141 33.50 -32.17 46.57
N THR A 142 34.53 -32.52 45.79
CA THR A 142 35.72 -33.23 46.28
C THR A 142 36.53 -32.38 47.27
N LYS A 143 36.59 -31.06 47.07
CA LYS A 143 37.27 -30.12 47.97
C LYS A 143 36.47 -29.86 49.25
N MET A 144 35.14 -30.00 49.22
CA MET A 144 34.28 -30.03 50.39
C MET A 144 34.39 -31.37 51.15
N ALA A 145 34.46 -32.50 50.44
CA ALA A 145 34.64 -33.82 51.03
C ALA A 145 36.02 -33.99 51.70
N SER A 146 37.10 -33.51 51.07
CA SER A 146 38.43 -33.50 51.69
C SER A 146 38.52 -32.54 52.89
N LYS A 147 37.72 -31.47 52.95
CA LYS A 147 37.58 -30.64 54.16
C LYS A 147 36.89 -31.37 55.32
N LEU A 148 36.09 -32.41 55.05
CA LEU A 148 35.49 -33.26 56.08
C LEU A 148 36.47 -34.33 56.61
N ASP A 149 37.39 -34.82 55.77
CA ASP A 149 38.42 -35.80 56.17
C ASP A 149 39.73 -35.18 56.69
N ILE A 150 40.09 -33.94 56.33
CA ILE A 150 41.30 -33.24 56.81
C ILE A 150 41.03 -32.49 58.14
N ASN A 151 40.35 -33.15 59.08
CA ASN A 151 40.53 -32.84 60.51
C ASN A 151 41.57 -33.77 61.16
N ALA A 152 42.17 -34.68 60.39
CA ALA A 152 43.31 -35.49 60.81
C ALA A 152 44.59 -35.08 60.04
N SER A 153 45.41 -34.29 60.73
CA SER A 153 46.85 -34.06 60.51
C SER A 153 47.35 -33.61 59.13
N VAL A 154 47.62 -32.30 58.94
CA VAL A 154 48.82 -31.77 58.25
C VAL A 154 49.09 -30.34 58.77
N ASN A 155 50.38 -29.98 58.91
CA ASN A 155 50.93 -28.70 59.39
C ASN A 155 50.15 -27.44 58.97
N SER A 156 49.78 -26.62 59.96
CA SER A 156 48.70 -25.63 59.89
C SER A 156 49.02 -24.29 59.24
N ASP A 157 50.28 -23.98 58.95
CA ASP A 157 50.67 -22.58 58.67
C ASP A 157 50.80 -22.29 57.17
N ASN A 158 51.47 -23.17 56.39
CA ASN A 158 51.63 -23.00 54.95
C ASN A 158 50.30 -23.17 54.18
N VAL A 159 49.48 -24.13 54.61
CA VAL A 159 48.14 -24.38 54.04
C VAL A 159 47.18 -23.22 54.30
N ARG A 160 47.38 -22.48 55.39
CA ARG A 160 46.52 -21.35 55.78
C ARG A 160 46.82 -20.10 54.97
N GLU A 161 48.08 -19.86 54.60
CA GLU A 161 48.47 -18.81 53.66
C GLU A 161 47.96 -19.10 52.24
N GLU A 162 48.12 -20.32 51.74
CA GLU A 162 47.60 -20.70 50.41
C GLU A 162 46.06 -20.65 50.37
N LEU A 163 45.37 -21.06 51.43
CA LEU A 163 43.92 -20.91 51.55
C LEU A 163 43.47 -19.45 51.66
N SER A 164 44.29 -18.58 52.23
CA SER A 164 44.04 -17.13 52.29
C SER A 164 44.14 -16.51 50.89
N TYR A 165 45.21 -16.85 50.16
CA TYR A 165 45.41 -16.42 48.78
C TYR A 165 44.29 -16.90 47.86
N LEU A 166 43.90 -18.18 47.97
CA LEU A 166 42.83 -18.75 47.17
C LEU A 166 41.46 -18.11 47.48
N ARG A 167 41.18 -17.79 48.74
CA ARG A 167 39.95 -17.04 49.10
C ARG A 167 39.96 -15.64 48.54
N HIS A 168 41.09 -14.95 48.59
CA HIS A 168 41.21 -13.62 48.02
C HIS A 168 41.02 -13.67 46.49
N PHE A 169 41.63 -14.63 45.81
CA PHE A 169 41.47 -14.82 44.37
C PHE A 169 40.02 -15.15 43.98
N LEU A 170 39.35 -16.06 44.71
CA LEU A 170 37.93 -16.37 44.48
C LEU A 170 37.04 -15.13 44.67
N LYS A 171 37.33 -14.30 45.66
CA LYS A 171 36.61 -13.04 45.87
C LYS A 171 36.79 -12.08 44.69
N THR A 172 38.01 -11.93 44.17
CA THR A 172 38.31 -11.09 43.01
C THR A 172 37.64 -11.60 41.73
N VAL A 173 37.61 -12.92 41.53
CA VAL A 173 36.91 -13.53 40.39
C VAL A 173 35.40 -13.30 40.51
N GLN A 174 34.83 -13.45 41.71
CA GLN A 174 33.41 -13.24 41.94
C GLN A 174 32.99 -11.78 41.73
N GLU A 175 33.79 -10.82 42.19
CA GLU A 175 33.60 -9.39 41.91
C GLU A 175 33.71 -9.07 40.41
N SER A 176 34.60 -9.76 39.69
CA SER A 176 34.74 -9.61 38.23
C SER A 176 33.54 -10.18 37.48
N ILE A 177 32.99 -11.31 37.91
CA ILE A 177 31.78 -11.91 37.34
C ILE A 177 30.57 -11.00 37.57
N GLU A 178 30.38 -10.48 38.78
CA GLU A 178 29.30 -9.53 39.08
C GLU A 178 29.39 -8.26 38.22
N LYS A 179 30.61 -7.77 38.00
CA LYS A 179 30.84 -6.62 37.12
C LYS A 179 30.52 -6.94 35.66
N ILE A 180 30.97 -8.08 35.14
CA ILE A 180 30.65 -8.53 33.77
C ILE A 180 29.14 -8.73 33.61
N GLU A 181 28.46 -9.34 34.58
CA GLU A 181 27.00 -9.48 34.54
C GLU A 181 26.30 -8.12 34.50
N THR A 182 26.79 -7.15 35.26
CA THR A 182 26.23 -5.80 35.30
C THR A 182 26.45 -5.07 33.98
N ASP A 183 27.66 -5.19 33.40
CA ASP A 183 28.02 -4.61 32.10
C ASP A 183 27.19 -5.23 30.97
N VAL A 184 27.02 -6.55 30.98
CA VAL A 184 26.18 -7.30 30.02
C VAL A 184 24.70 -6.92 30.17
N LYS A 185 24.16 -6.87 31.40
CA LYS A 185 22.80 -6.38 31.67
C LYS A 185 22.62 -4.93 31.19
N GLY A 186 23.62 -4.08 31.37
CA GLY A 186 23.63 -2.70 30.87
C GLY A 186 23.58 -2.61 29.34
N LEU A 187 24.39 -3.42 28.64
CA LEU A 187 24.40 -3.53 27.19
C LEU A 187 23.04 -4.01 26.62
N PHE A 188 22.40 -4.97 27.28
CA PHE A 188 21.07 -5.44 26.89
C PHE A 188 19.95 -4.43 27.18
N LYS A 189 20.05 -3.67 28.27
CA LYS A 189 19.07 -2.61 28.60
C LYS A 189 19.12 -1.49 27.57
N SER A 190 20.32 -1.06 27.18
CA SER A 190 20.52 -0.01 26.17
C SER A 190 20.02 -0.37 24.76
N LYS A 191 20.05 -1.65 24.38
CA LYS A 191 19.55 -2.11 23.06
C LYS A 191 18.05 -2.43 23.07
N LYS A 192 17.48 -2.86 24.20
CA LYS A 192 16.05 -3.12 24.35
C LYS A 192 15.21 -1.84 24.24
N ASP A 193 15.76 -0.70 24.67
CA ASP A 193 15.13 0.62 24.51
C ASP A 193 15.21 1.17 23.07
N GLN A 194 16.06 0.62 22.20
CA GLN A 194 16.21 1.04 20.80
C GLN A 194 15.34 0.25 19.81
N ALA A 195 14.79 -0.89 20.21
CA ALA A 195 13.94 -1.73 19.36
C ALA A 195 12.47 -1.62 19.77
N HIS A 196 11.91 -0.41 19.69
CA HIS A 196 10.48 -0.18 19.92
C HIS A 196 9.82 0.29 18.64
N GLY A 197 8.79 -0.43 18.18
CA GLY A 197 7.98 -0.02 17.04
C GLY A 197 7.25 1.29 17.32
N ILE A 198 7.12 2.16 16.31
CA ILE A 198 6.49 3.47 16.43
C ILE A 198 4.98 3.36 16.17
N ARG A 199 4.16 3.71 17.16
CA ARG A 199 2.69 3.80 17.04
C ARG A 199 2.28 5.24 17.23
N MET A 200 1.95 5.91 16.13
CA MET A 200 1.68 7.34 16.14
C MET A 200 0.36 7.73 15.47
N ILE A 201 -0.18 8.86 15.90
CA ILE A 201 -1.33 9.51 15.28
C ILE A 201 -0.84 10.80 14.61
N LEU A 202 -1.32 11.07 13.40
CA LEU A 202 -1.13 12.33 12.71
C LEU A 202 -2.45 13.11 12.61
N MET A 203 -2.52 14.21 13.36
CA MET A 203 -3.66 15.11 13.48
C MET A 203 -3.39 16.42 12.73
N GLY A 204 -4.47 17.09 12.33
CA GLY A 204 -4.39 18.40 11.70
C GLY A 204 -5.58 18.66 10.79
N PRO A 205 -5.86 19.92 10.44
CA PRO A 205 -6.98 20.27 9.58
C PRO A 205 -6.80 19.75 8.14
N PRO A 206 -7.88 19.70 7.34
CA PRO A 206 -7.78 19.37 5.92
C PRO A 206 -6.86 20.36 5.19
N GLY A 207 -5.82 19.86 4.53
CA GLY A 207 -4.85 20.69 3.80
C GLY A 207 -3.59 21.05 4.59
N ALA A 208 -3.48 20.59 5.84
CA ALA A 208 -2.30 20.83 6.68
C ALA A 208 -1.03 20.09 6.21
N GLY A 209 -1.13 19.12 5.30
CA GLY A 209 0.04 18.39 4.76
C GLY A 209 0.20 16.94 5.22
N LYS A 210 -0.81 16.37 5.91
CA LYS A 210 -0.78 14.96 6.35
C LYS A 210 -0.43 13.97 5.23
N GLY A 211 -1.17 14.01 4.11
CA GLY A 211 -0.90 13.15 2.95
C GLY A 211 0.44 13.38 2.25
N THR A 212 1.17 14.46 2.60
CA THR A 212 2.54 14.70 2.14
C THR A 212 3.57 14.11 3.10
N GLN A 213 3.32 14.21 4.42
CA GLN A 213 4.25 13.73 5.45
C GLN A 213 4.08 12.26 5.80
N SER A 214 2.85 11.72 5.83
CA SER A 214 2.59 10.32 6.20
C SER A 214 3.38 9.31 5.34
N PRO A 215 3.49 9.46 4.00
CA PRO A 215 4.32 8.57 3.19
C PRO A 215 5.81 8.66 3.51
N ARG A 216 6.33 9.87 3.77
CA ARG A 216 7.74 10.08 4.15
C ARG A 216 8.05 9.45 5.51
N ILE A 217 7.12 9.57 6.46
CA ILE A 217 7.24 8.93 7.78
C ILE A 217 7.20 7.41 7.63
N LYS A 218 6.29 6.87 6.81
CA LYS A 218 6.22 5.44 6.46
C LYS A 218 7.56 4.94 5.92
N GLU A 219 8.16 5.63 4.95
CA GLU A 219 9.44 5.23 4.35
C GLU A 219 10.59 5.33 5.35
N LYS A 220 10.65 6.41 6.14
CA LYS A 220 11.75 6.65 7.09
C LYS A 220 11.77 5.67 8.26
N PHE A 221 10.59 5.29 8.75
CA PHE A 221 10.44 4.47 9.96
C PHE A 221 9.93 3.05 9.67
N CYS A 222 9.73 2.69 8.40
CA CYS A 222 9.21 1.39 7.97
C CYS A 222 7.91 1.01 8.70
N VAL A 223 6.97 1.96 8.80
CA VAL A 223 5.70 1.79 9.52
C VAL A 223 4.52 1.66 8.56
N CYS A 224 3.49 0.93 9.01
CA CYS A 224 2.23 0.80 8.30
C CYS A 224 1.49 2.14 8.26
N HIS A 225 1.04 2.57 7.08
CA HIS A 225 0.31 3.81 6.92
C HIS A 225 -1.19 3.55 6.78
N LEU A 226 -1.95 3.85 7.83
CA LEU A 226 -3.40 3.68 7.86
C LEU A 226 -4.11 5.02 7.66
N ALA A 227 -4.30 5.38 6.39
CA ALA A 227 -5.07 6.57 6.00
C ALA A 227 -6.55 6.24 5.83
N THR A 228 -7.34 6.50 6.87
CA THR A 228 -8.80 6.24 6.85
C THR A 228 -9.53 6.92 5.69
N GLY A 229 -9.08 8.11 5.29
CA GLY A 229 -9.66 8.82 4.14
C GLY A 229 -9.42 8.10 2.81
N ASP A 230 -8.26 7.48 2.62
CA ASP A 230 -7.94 6.74 1.40
C ASP A 230 -8.59 5.35 1.42
N MET A 231 -8.67 4.71 2.58
CA MET A 231 -9.44 3.47 2.76
C MET A 231 -10.92 3.67 2.42
N LEU A 232 -11.56 4.74 2.88
CA LEU A 232 -12.94 5.03 2.49
C LEU A 232 -13.06 5.33 0.98
N ARG A 233 -12.11 6.07 0.40
CA ARG A 233 -12.12 6.36 -1.04
C ARG A 233 -11.93 5.10 -1.90
N SER A 234 -11.12 4.13 -1.47
CA SER A 234 -10.98 2.87 -2.20
C SER A 234 -12.28 2.06 -2.18
N GLN A 235 -13.00 2.07 -1.05
CA GLN A 235 -14.34 1.47 -0.93
C GLN A 235 -15.37 2.18 -1.84
N VAL A 236 -15.31 3.51 -1.93
CA VAL A 236 -16.14 4.31 -2.85
C VAL A 236 -15.84 3.94 -4.31
N ALA A 237 -14.57 3.81 -4.69
CA ALA A 237 -14.16 3.43 -6.04
C ALA A 237 -14.61 2.00 -6.39
N ALA A 238 -14.52 1.08 -5.42
CA ALA A 238 -15.01 -0.29 -5.53
C ALA A 238 -16.54 -0.42 -5.49
N LYS A 239 -17.27 0.69 -5.27
CA LYS A 239 -18.75 0.74 -5.19
C LYS A 239 -19.33 -0.25 -4.16
N THR A 240 -18.62 -0.48 -3.06
CA THR A 240 -19.15 -1.32 -1.97
C THR A 240 -20.31 -0.62 -1.27
N LYS A 241 -21.15 -1.37 -0.56
CA LYS A 241 -22.28 -0.80 0.21
C LYS A 241 -21.79 0.31 1.16
N LEU A 242 -20.71 0.04 1.89
CA LEU A 242 -20.03 1.00 2.75
C LEU A 242 -19.55 2.23 1.97
N GLY A 243 -18.91 2.02 0.82
CA GLY A 243 -18.41 3.10 -0.02
C GLY A 243 -19.51 4.04 -0.52
N LEU A 244 -20.66 3.50 -0.93
CA LEU A 244 -21.79 4.31 -1.41
C LEU A 244 -22.41 5.18 -0.30
N GLU A 245 -22.52 4.65 0.91
CA GLU A 245 -22.99 5.40 2.09
C GLU A 245 -21.96 6.45 2.52
N ALA A 246 -20.68 6.08 2.59
CA ALA A 246 -19.59 6.97 2.95
C ALA A 246 -19.44 8.13 1.95
N LYS A 247 -19.63 7.88 0.65
CA LYS A 247 -19.53 8.92 -0.40
C LYS A 247 -20.44 10.11 -0.11
N LYS A 248 -21.73 9.85 0.19
CA LYS A 248 -22.72 10.90 0.45
C LYS A 248 -22.32 11.77 1.64
N ILE A 249 -21.81 11.14 2.70
CA ILE A 249 -21.38 11.82 3.92
C ILE A 249 -20.12 12.66 3.66
N MET A 250 -19.15 12.09 2.93
CA MET A 250 -17.88 12.75 2.61
C MET A 250 -18.06 13.95 1.68
N ASP A 251 -18.89 13.82 0.63
CA ASP A 251 -19.20 14.89 -0.31
C ASP A 251 -19.89 16.08 0.40
N ALA A 252 -20.68 15.80 1.44
CA ALA A 252 -21.32 16.81 2.30
C ALA A 252 -20.37 17.43 3.35
N GLY A 253 -19.15 16.93 3.49
CA GLY A 253 -18.17 17.39 4.50
C GLY A 253 -18.43 16.84 5.92
N GLY A 254 -19.24 15.79 6.05
CA GLY A 254 -19.55 15.12 7.32
C GLY A 254 -18.51 14.06 7.74
N LEU A 255 -18.72 13.46 8.92
CA LEU A 255 -17.95 12.32 9.41
C LEU A 255 -18.77 11.03 9.32
N VAL A 256 -18.10 9.95 8.92
CA VAL A 256 -18.64 8.58 8.97
C VAL A 256 -18.74 8.15 10.44
N SER A 257 -19.67 7.26 10.77
CA SER A 257 -19.93 6.85 12.15
C SER A 257 -18.72 6.19 12.82
N ASP A 258 -18.57 6.47 14.12
CA ASP A 258 -17.42 6.03 14.91
C ASP A 258 -17.26 4.50 14.93
N GLU A 259 -18.36 3.75 14.97
CA GLU A 259 -18.36 2.28 14.98
C GLU A 259 -17.76 1.69 13.70
N ILE A 260 -18.13 2.25 12.54
CA ILE A 260 -17.57 1.84 11.25
C ILE A 260 -16.07 2.12 11.22
N MET A 261 -15.66 3.31 11.68
CA MET A 261 -14.27 3.74 11.64
C MET A 261 -13.38 2.91 12.56
N VAL A 262 -13.83 2.67 13.80
CA VAL A 262 -13.11 1.84 14.77
C VAL A 262 -13.01 0.39 14.27
N GLY A 263 -14.09 -0.19 13.75
CA GLY A 263 -14.07 -1.55 13.20
C GLY A 263 -13.14 -1.68 11.99
N MET A 264 -13.10 -0.67 11.12
CA MET A 264 -12.19 -0.63 9.98
C MET A 264 -10.71 -0.59 10.42
N ILE A 265 -10.37 0.26 11.38
CA ILE A 265 -9.00 0.34 11.92
C ILE A 265 -8.62 -0.95 12.65
N GLN A 266 -9.53 -1.51 13.45
CA GLN A 266 -9.28 -2.77 14.15
C GLN A 266 -8.96 -3.91 13.17
N ASN A 267 -9.72 -4.01 12.07
CA ASN A 267 -9.48 -5.01 11.05
C ASN A 267 -8.10 -4.86 10.39
N GLU A 268 -7.68 -3.64 10.05
CA GLU A 268 -6.35 -3.40 9.49
C GLU A 268 -5.23 -3.74 10.46
N LEU A 269 -5.33 -3.29 11.71
CA LEU A 269 -4.29 -3.56 12.71
C LEU A 269 -4.13 -5.06 13.02
N GLN A 270 -5.17 -5.86 12.84
CA GLN A 270 -5.14 -7.30 13.08
C GLN A 270 -4.73 -8.11 11.84
N ASN A 271 -5.17 -7.71 10.64
CA ASN A 271 -5.06 -8.53 9.44
C ASN A 271 -4.01 -8.00 8.43
N ASN A 272 -3.54 -6.76 8.58
CA ASN A 272 -2.59 -6.19 7.64
C ASN A 272 -1.14 -6.55 8.04
N PRO A 273 -0.43 -7.37 7.23
CA PRO A 273 0.94 -7.76 7.54
C PRO A 273 1.91 -6.57 7.57
N GLU A 274 1.61 -5.47 6.87
CA GLU A 274 2.45 -4.26 6.86
C GLU A 274 2.51 -3.58 8.24
N CYS A 275 1.47 -3.78 9.06
CA CYS A 275 1.37 -3.27 10.43
C CYS A 275 2.22 -4.05 11.44
N PHE A 276 2.78 -5.19 11.03
CA PHE A 276 3.75 -5.96 11.81
C PHE A 276 5.14 -5.74 11.22
N THR A 277 5.82 -4.67 11.64
CA THR A 277 7.17 -4.36 11.15
C THR A 277 8.14 -5.44 11.63
N LYS A 278 8.85 -6.04 10.67
CA LYS A 278 9.91 -7.02 10.90
C LYS A 278 11.22 -6.29 11.14
N LEU A 279 11.64 -6.18 12.40
CA LEU A 279 13.00 -5.73 12.69
C LEU A 279 13.89 -6.97 12.81
N VAL A 280 14.74 -7.19 11.81
CA VAL A 280 15.84 -8.17 11.93
C VAL A 280 16.91 -7.53 12.80
N LEU A 281 16.87 -7.82 14.10
CA LEU A 281 17.99 -7.52 14.98
C LEU A 281 19.12 -8.50 14.65
N SER A 282 20.00 -8.12 13.71
CA SER A 282 21.26 -8.80 13.51
C SER A 282 22.12 -8.60 14.76
N LEU A 283 22.12 -9.59 15.65
CA LEU A 283 22.81 -9.52 16.93
C LEU A 283 23.53 -10.81 17.35
N CYS A 284 23.44 -11.89 16.58
CA CYS A 284 24.27 -13.09 16.73
C CYS A 284 24.49 -13.69 15.34
N VAL A 285 25.72 -14.10 15.03
CA VAL A 285 26.04 -14.95 13.87
C VAL A 285 25.39 -16.35 14.00
N CYS A 286 24.84 -16.63 15.18
CA CYS A 286 24.44 -17.91 15.73
C CYS A 286 22.92 -18.06 15.93
N CYS A 287 22.18 -16.95 15.98
CA CYS A 287 20.74 -16.95 16.28
C CYS A 287 20.07 -15.77 15.55
N TYR A 288 19.37 -16.07 14.45
CA TYR A 288 18.48 -15.11 13.79
C TYR A 288 17.24 -14.89 14.67
N HIS A 289 17.31 -13.97 15.63
CA HIS A 289 16.15 -13.60 16.44
C HIS A 289 15.36 -12.50 15.73
N VAL A 290 14.33 -12.88 14.99
CA VAL A 290 13.39 -11.95 14.35
C VAL A 290 12.40 -11.48 15.41
N ILE A 291 12.48 -10.21 15.82
CA ILE A 291 11.47 -9.62 16.71
C ILE A 291 10.50 -8.80 15.86
N TYR A 292 9.22 -9.16 15.95
CA TYR A 292 8.13 -8.42 15.32
C TYR A 292 7.65 -7.33 16.27
N TYR A 293 7.55 -6.10 15.77
CA TYR A 293 7.00 -4.99 16.53
C TYR A 293 5.89 -4.32 15.73
N ASP A 294 4.77 -4.05 16.39
CA ASP A 294 3.69 -3.29 15.78
C ASP A 294 4.12 -1.83 15.61
N SER A 295 4.12 -1.38 14.36
CA SER A 295 4.42 0.01 14.03
C SER A 295 3.46 0.53 12.97
N PHE A 296 2.75 1.60 13.31
CA PHE A 296 1.75 2.20 12.43
C PHE A 296 1.65 3.70 12.64
N ILE A 297 1.23 4.39 11.59
CA ILE A 297 0.79 5.78 11.61
C ILE A 297 -0.70 5.83 11.22
N LEU A 298 -1.51 6.39 12.11
CA LEU A 298 -2.93 6.65 11.84
C LEU A 298 -3.08 8.05 11.25
N ASP A 299 -3.44 8.15 9.97
CA ASP A 299 -3.72 9.42 9.30
C ASP A 299 -5.23 9.68 9.26
N GLY A 300 -5.64 10.73 9.97
CA GLY A 300 -7.02 11.19 9.98
C GLY A 300 -7.97 10.36 10.85
N PHE A 301 -7.43 9.59 11.79
CA PHE A 301 -8.15 8.91 12.87
C PHE A 301 -7.28 8.93 14.14
N PRO A 302 -7.85 9.19 15.32
CA PRO A 302 -9.25 9.49 15.61
C PRO A 302 -9.64 10.95 15.27
N ARG A 303 -10.94 11.18 15.03
CA ARG A 303 -11.53 12.50 14.72
C ARG A 303 -12.49 13.00 15.78
N THR A 304 -12.89 12.14 16.72
CA THR A 304 -13.78 12.45 17.84
C THR A 304 -13.18 11.87 19.12
N VAL A 305 -13.49 12.44 20.28
CA VAL A 305 -13.04 11.93 21.58
C VAL A 305 -13.49 10.47 21.82
N PRO A 306 -14.75 10.07 21.52
CA PRO A 306 -15.16 8.68 21.63
C PRO A 306 -14.35 7.71 20.76
N GLN A 307 -13.89 8.13 19.58
CA GLN A 307 -12.97 7.31 18.75
C GLN A 307 -11.61 7.16 19.43
N ALA A 308 -11.08 8.22 20.05
CA ALA A 308 -9.81 8.19 20.78
C ALA A 308 -9.88 7.24 21.99
N GLU A 309 -10.96 7.31 22.78
CA GLU A 309 -11.18 6.40 23.90
C GLU A 309 -11.30 4.94 23.45
N LYS A 310 -12.02 4.68 22.35
CA LYS A 310 -12.16 3.31 21.79
C LYS A 310 -10.83 2.79 21.23
N LEU A 311 -10.04 3.63 20.58
CA LEU A 311 -8.70 3.29 20.08
C LEU A 311 -7.78 2.89 21.24
N ASP A 312 -7.76 3.70 22.30
CA ASP A 312 -6.93 3.44 23.46
C ASP A 312 -7.36 2.16 24.18
N ALA A 313 -8.67 1.97 24.38
CA ALA A 313 -9.21 0.74 24.97
C ALA A 313 -8.90 -0.51 24.12
N MET A 314 -8.86 -0.39 22.79
CA MET A 314 -8.47 -1.47 21.89
C MET A 314 -6.99 -1.81 22.04
N LEU A 315 -6.11 -0.80 22.06
CA LEU A 315 -4.68 -1.00 22.23
C LEU A 315 -4.33 -1.56 23.62
N GLU A 316 -5.03 -1.11 24.68
CA GLU A 316 -4.85 -1.61 26.03
C GLU A 316 -5.18 -3.11 26.17
N LYS A 317 -6.21 -3.61 25.46
CA LYS A 317 -6.54 -5.05 25.43
C LYS A 317 -5.38 -5.89 24.91
N ASP A 318 -4.64 -5.36 23.94
CA ASP A 318 -3.46 -6.01 23.37
C ASP A 318 -2.16 -5.67 24.11
N LYS A 319 -2.25 -4.98 25.26
CA LYS A 319 -1.10 -4.46 26.05
C LYS A 319 -0.18 -3.53 25.25
N LYS A 320 -0.73 -2.83 24.26
CA LYS A 320 -0.06 -1.83 23.43
C LYS A 320 -0.42 -0.42 23.90
N LYS A 321 0.43 0.56 23.59
CA LYS A 321 0.20 1.98 23.89
C LYS A 321 0.57 2.84 22.69
N LEU A 322 -0.07 3.99 22.54
CA LEU A 322 0.38 5.01 21.58
C LEU A 322 1.62 5.71 22.10
N ASP A 323 2.58 5.96 21.22
CA ASP A 323 3.84 6.61 21.56
C ASP A 323 3.75 8.13 21.31
N HIS A 324 3.13 8.53 20.20
CA HIS A 324 3.08 9.92 19.76
C HIS A 324 1.74 10.31 19.13
N ALA A 325 1.30 11.54 19.41
CA ALA A 325 0.17 12.19 18.75
C ALA A 325 0.64 13.54 18.20
N VAL A 326 0.96 13.58 16.90
CA VAL A 326 1.53 14.77 16.25
C VAL A 326 0.43 15.61 15.63
N GLU A 327 0.38 16.89 15.97
CA GLU A 327 -0.57 17.86 15.41
C GLU A 327 0.12 18.81 14.43
N LEU A 328 -0.39 18.88 13.20
CA LEU A 328 0.01 19.86 12.21
C LEU A 328 -0.80 21.16 12.38
N ILE A 329 -0.16 22.18 12.95
CA ILE A 329 -0.76 23.47 13.28
C ILE A 329 -0.59 24.43 12.10
N ILE A 330 -1.69 25.00 11.61
CA ILE A 330 -1.69 25.96 10.51
C ILE A 330 -2.94 26.84 10.55
N ASP A 331 -2.80 28.08 10.09
CA ASP A 331 -3.89 29.04 9.98
C ASP A 331 -4.91 28.67 8.87
N ASP A 332 -6.20 28.81 9.16
CA ASP A 332 -7.30 28.47 8.26
C ASP A 332 -7.25 29.23 6.92
N ASN A 333 -6.71 30.46 6.91
CA ASN A 333 -6.63 31.27 5.69
C ASN A 333 -5.66 30.65 4.67
N LEU A 334 -4.58 30.01 5.15
CA LEU A 334 -3.63 29.33 4.27
C LEU A 334 -4.20 28.03 3.69
N LEU A 335 -5.11 27.38 4.41
CA LEU A 335 -5.71 26.10 3.99
C LEU A 335 -6.58 26.22 2.74
N VAL A 336 -7.25 27.37 2.55
CA VAL A 336 -8.11 27.59 1.36
C VAL A 336 -7.30 27.50 0.08
N SER A 337 -6.17 28.22 0.02
CA SER A 337 -5.26 28.15 -1.12
C SER A 337 -4.72 26.73 -1.33
N ARG A 338 -4.32 26.04 -0.24
CA ARG A 338 -3.74 24.69 -0.29
C ARG A 338 -4.70 23.62 -0.79
N ILE A 339 -5.99 23.73 -0.48
CA ILE A 339 -7.00 22.75 -0.91
C ILE A 339 -7.46 23.02 -2.34
N THR A 340 -7.73 24.28 -2.69
CA THR A 340 -8.24 24.63 -4.03
C THR A 340 -7.21 24.39 -5.13
N GLY A 341 -5.92 24.43 -4.79
CA GLY A 341 -4.83 24.13 -5.71
C GLY A 341 -4.34 22.68 -5.70
N ARG A 342 -4.94 21.78 -4.90
CA ARG A 342 -4.47 20.40 -4.75
C ARG A 342 -4.77 19.54 -5.99
N LEU A 343 -3.77 18.77 -6.39
CA LEU A 343 -3.83 17.77 -7.45
C LEU A 343 -3.39 16.42 -6.89
N ILE A 344 -4.00 15.33 -7.32
CA ILE A 344 -3.77 14.00 -6.75
C ILE A 344 -3.68 12.97 -7.85
N HIS A 345 -2.71 12.09 -7.74
CA HIS A 345 -2.59 10.93 -8.60
C HIS A 345 -3.45 9.77 -8.06
N PRO A 346 -4.55 9.35 -8.73
CA PRO A 346 -5.50 8.38 -8.17
C PRO A 346 -4.90 7.04 -7.78
N SER A 347 -3.97 6.52 -8.59
CA SER A 347 -3.40 5.18 -8.41
C SER A 347 -2.44 5.09 -7.24
N SER A 348 -1.76 6.20 -6.90
CA SER A 348 -0.72 6.22 -5.86
C SER A 348 -1.08 7.03 -4.60
N GLY A 349 -2.08 7.91 -4.69
CA GLY A 349 -2.38 8.87 -3.64
C GLY A 349 -1.40 10.05 -3.53
N ARG A 350 -0.34 10.11 -4.37
CA ARG A 350 0.61 11.24 -4.38
C ARG A 350 -0.11 12.56 -4.59
N THR A 351 0.31 13.57 -3.82
CA THR A 351 -0.32 14.89 -3.81
C THR A 351 0.64 15.97 -4.31
N TYR A 352 0.12 16.83 -5.16
CA TYR A 352 0.79 17.99 -5.75
C TYR A 352 -0.06 19.23 -5.51
N HIS A 353 0.52 20.39 -5.77
CA HIS A 353 -0.17 21.67 -5.69
C HIS A 353 0.21 22.55 -6.87
N LYS A 354 -0.77 23.23 -7.50
CA LYS A 354 -0.54 24.13 -8.66
C LYS A 354 0.51 25.24 -8.45
N ILE A 355 0.95 25.50 -7.23
CA ILE A 355 1.79 26.65 -6.83
C ILE A 355 2.89 26.19 -5.86
N PHE A 356 2.52 25.62 -4.71
CA PHE A 356 3.48 25.27 -3.65
C PHE A 356 4.30 24.01 -3.93
N ASN A 357 3.79 23.09 -4.75
CA ASN A 357 4.46 21.83 -5.12
C ASN A 357 3.99 21.38 -6.51
N PRO A 358 4.32 22.15 -7.57
CA PRO A 358 3.82 21.86 -8.91
C PRO A 358 4.46 20.58 -9.45
N PRO A 359 3.71 19.75 -10.20
CA PRO A 359 4.31 18.63 -10.91
C PRO A 359 5.30 19.15 -11.97
N LYS A 360 6.33 18.36 -12.28
CA LYS A 360 7.32 18.68 -13.33
C LYS A 360 6.65 18.91 -14.67
N VAL A 361 5.61 18.13 -14.98
CA VAL A 361 4.76 18.30 -16.16
C VAL A 361 3.34 18.64 -15.70
N PRO A 362 2.75 19.76 -16.16
CA PRO A 362 1.41 20.16 -15.76
C PRO A 362 0.37 19.04 -15.96
N GLY A 363 -0.33 18.69 -14.88
CA GLY A 363 -1.40 17.69 -14.89
C GLY A 363 -0.94 16.24 -14.98
N LYS A 364 0.37 15.95 -14.83
CA LYS A 364 0.90 14.58 -14.83
C LYS A 364 1.70 14.26 -13.57
N ASP A 365 1.64 13.00 -13.14
CA ASP A 365 2.44 12.50 -12.04
C ASP A 365 3.93 12.40 -12.43
N ASP A 366 4.83 12.82 -11.53
CA ASP A 366 6.26 12.89 -11.81
C ASP A 366 6.94 11.52 -11.94
N VAL A 367 6.32 10.45 -11.44
CA VAL A 367 6.89 9.09 -11.43
C VAL A 367 6.27 8.25 -12.54
N THR A 368 4.94 8.26 -12.68
CA THR A 368 4.24 7.40 -13.65
C THR A 368 3.87 8.12 -14.94
N GLY A 369 3.83 9.46 -14.96
CA GLY A 369 3.35 10.24 -16.11
C GLY A 369 1.83 10.19 -16.32
N GLU A 370 1.10 9.52 -15.44
CA GLU A 370 -0.36 9.40 -15.46
C GLU A 370 -1.06 10.72 -15.08
N PRO A 371 -2.31 10.94 -15.50
CA PRO A 371 -3.01 12.19 -15.23
C PRO A 371 -3.31 12.41 -13.74
N LEU A 372 -3.11 13.66 -13.30
CA LEU A 372 -3.54 14.14 -11.99
C LEU A 372 -4.98 14.65 -12.04
N ILE A 373 -5.73 14.41 -10.97
CA ILE A 373 -7.10 14.89 -10.82
C ILE A 373 -7.25 15.78 -9.58
N GLN A 374 -8.27 16.64 -9.59
CA GLN A 374 -8.74 17.32 -8.39
C GLN A 374 -9.90 16.52 -7.79
N ARG A 375 -9.95 16.41 -6.45
CA ARG A 375 -11.06 15.71 -5.80
C ARG A 375 -12.35 16.54 -5.86
N ALA A 376 -13.50 15.87 -5.87
CA ALA A 376 -14.80 16.53 -5.88
C ALA A 376 -15.04 17.38 -4.61
N ASP A 377 -14.48 16.97 -3.47
CA ASP A 377 -14.58 17.67 -2.18
C ASP A 377 -13.55 18.82 -2.00
N ASP A 378 -12.69 19.06 -2.99
CA ASP A 378 -11.65 20.10 -2.94
C ASP A 378 -12.15 21.46 -3.46
N ASN A 379 -13.19 21.97 -2.79
CA ASN A 379 -13.80 23.28 -3.06
C ASN A 379 -13.96 24.10 -1.76
N ALA A 380 -14.12 25.42 -1.88
CA ALA A 380 -14.14 26.34 -0.74
C ALA A 380 -15.34 26.10 0.21
N GLU A 381 -16.51 25.75 -0.32
CA GLU A 381 -17.72 25.50 0.48
C GLU A 381 -17.57 24.25 1.35
N THR A 382 -17.13 23.15 0.75
CA THR A 382 -16.87 21.88 1.44
C THR A 382 -15.73 22.05 2.44
N LEU A 383 -14.67 22.81 2.10
CA LEU A 383 -13.60 23.11 3.04
C LEU A 383 -14.10 23.85 4.27
N LYS A 384 -14.92 24.90 4.11
CA LYS A 384 -15.47 25.65 5.25
C LYS A 384 -16.27 24.77 6.20
N LYS A 385 -17.10 23.87 5.65
CA LYS A 385 -17.82 22.86 6.45
C LYS A 385 -16.86 21.92 7.17
N ARG A 386 -15.82 21.43 6.49
CA ARG A 386 -14.83 20.53 7.08
C ARG A 386 -13.99 21.19 8.17
N LEU A 387 -13.63 22.46 8.02
CA LEU A 387 -12.94 23.23 9.06
C LEU A 387 -13.83 23.43 10.28
N ALA A 388 -15.09 23.81 10.08
CA ALA A 388 -16.05 23.92 11.18
C ALA A 388 -16.21 22.59 11.93
N THR A 389 -16.33 21.47 11.21
CA THR A 389 -16.38 20.13 11.80
C THR A 389 -15.07 19.78 12.54
N TYR A 390 -13.91 20.10 11.96
CA TYR A 390 -12.61 19.86 12.57
C TYR A 390 -12.48 20.59 13.91
N HIS A 391 -12.72 21.89 13.95
CA HIS A 391 -12.63 22.68 15.19
C HIS A 391 -13.65 22.23 16.23
N LYS A 392 -14.84 21.79 15.81
CA LYS A 392 -15.89 21.34 16.72
C LYS A 392 -15.65 19.94 17.31
N GLN A 393 -15.13 19.01 16.52
CA GLN A 393 -15.11 17.58 16.87
C GLN A 393 -13.70 17.00 17.00
N THR A 394 -12.75 17.47 16.18
CA THR A 394 -11.38 16.94 16.13
C THR A 394 -10.42 17.73 17.00
N ALA A 395 -10.60 19.06 17.15
CA ALA A 395 -9.76 19.84 18.07
C ALA A 395 -9.83 19.35 19.53
N PRO A 396 -10.98 18.92 20.09
CA PRO A 396 -11.02 18.34 21.44
C PRO A 396 -10.19 17.05 21.61
N VAL A 397 -9.89 16.33 20.52
CA VAL A 397 -9.01 15.14 20.55
C VAL A 397 -7.57 15.51 20.88
N VAL A 398 -7.15 16.72 20.48
CA VAL A 398 -5.83 17.26 20.84
C VAL A 398 -5.71 17.38 22.34
N ASP A 399 -6.72 17.94 23.00
CA ASP A 399 -6.71 18.12 24.45
C ASP A 399 -6.70 16.76 25.19
N TYR A 400 -7.41 15.76 24.65
CA TYR A 400 -7.36 14.39 25.15
C TYR A 400 -5.93 13.82 25.14
N TYR A 401 -5.19 13.96 24.03
CA TYR A 401 -3.82 13.45 23.93
C TYR A 401 -2.77 14.32 24.63
N LYS A 402 -3.04 15.62 24.84
CA LYS A 402 -2.25 16.48 25.73
C LYS A 402 -2.30 15.98 27.17
N GLN A 403 -3.49 15.63 27.67
CA GLN A 403 -3.65 15.07 29.02
C GLN A 403 -2.91 13.74 29.21
N LYS A 404 -2.71 12.98 28.13
CA LYS A 404 -1.94 11.72 28.12
C LYS A 404 -0.42 11.91 27.94
N ASN A 405 0.06 13.14 27.82
CA ASN A 405 1.49 13.48 27.65
C ASN A 405 2.17 12.84 26.42
N ILE A 406 1.41 12.54 25.36
CA ILE A 406 1.95 12.00 24.09
C ILE A 406 1.82 12.99 22.92
N TRP A 407 1.24 14.17 23.15
CA TRP A 407 1.01 15.18 22.12
C TRP A 407 2.28 15.96 21.75
N SER A 408 2.41 16.32 20.47
CA SER A 408 3.44 17.24 19.98
C SER A 408 2.90 18.09 18.83
N GLY A 409 3.00 19.42 18.95
CA GLY A 409 2.59 20.37 17.91
C GLY A 409 3.74 20.72 16.96
N VAL A 410 3.44 20.76 15.66
CA VAL A 410 4.38 21.13 14.60
C VAL A 410 3.78 22.24 13.74
N ASP A 411 4.55 23.30 13.48
CA ASP A 411 4.14 24.36 12.55
C ASP A 411 4.14 23.82 11.11
N ALA A 412 2.95 23.67 10.54
CA ALA A 412 2.72 23.13 9.20
C ALA A 412 2.60 24.22 8.12
N SER A 413 2.81 25.50 8.48
CA SER A 413 2.89 26.59 7.52
C SER A 413 4.18 26.58 6.70
N GLN A 414 5.23 25.94 7.22
CA GLN A 414 6.55 25.80 6.63
C GLN A 414 6.57 24.93 5.36
N ASN A 415 7.74 24.90 4.71
CA ASN A 415 8.00 24.02 3.57
C ASN A 415 7.96 22.54 3.99
N PRO A 416 7.76 21.62 3.03
CA PRO A 416 7.64 20.19 3.34
C PRO A 416 8.90 19.50 3.89
N GLU A 417 10.09 20.08 3.75
CA GLU A 417 11.39 19.48 4.13
C GLU A 417 11.71 19.58 5.63
#